data_AF-A0A925JA90-F1
#
_entry.id   AF-A0A925JA90-F1
#
_cell.length_a   1.000
_cell.length_b   1.000
_cell.length_c   1.000
_cell.angle_alpha   90.00
_cell.angle_beta   90.00
_cell.angle_gamma   90.00
#
_symmetry.space_group_name_H-M   'P 1'
#
loop_
_entity.id
_entity.type
_entity.pdbx_description
1 polymer ?
#
loop_
_entity_poly.entity_id
_entity_poly.type
_entity_poly.pdbx_seq_one_letter_code
_entity_poly.pdbx_strand_id
1 'polypeptide(L)' 'VPTGVEVALSMQHGGPYPASTDSRFTSVGADGIKRFARPLSFQSWPDELLPDELKEGNPLGIARTVDGELHTAKK' A
#
# COMPACT_ATOMS: atom_id res chain seq x y z
N VAL A 1 28.52 11.43 -14.93
CA VAL A 1 27.44 12.15 -14.19
C VAL A 1 26.69 11.13 -13.37
N PRO A 2 26.46 11.28 -12.05
CA PRO A 2 25.64 10.31 -11.33
C PRO A 2 24.18 10.64 -11.64
N THR A 3 23.57 9.82 -12.48
CA THR A 3 22.14 9.83 -12.86
C THR A 3 21.27 9.25 -11.73
N GLY A 4 21.57 9.62 -10.48
CA GLY A 4 21.14 8.88 -9.30
C GLY A 4 19.61 8.83 -9.14
N VAL A 5 19.08 7.62 -8.96
CA VAL A 5 17.69 7.36 -8.57
C VAL A 5 17.73 6.70 -7.19
N GLU A 6 17.37 7.45 -6.15
CA GLU A 6 17.35 6.95 -4.78
C GLU A 6 16.19 5.96 -4.54
N VAL A 7 16.47 4.88 -3.81
CA VAL A 7 15.43 3.94 -3.37
C VAL A 7 14.85 4.42 -2.04
N ALA A 8 13.83 5.27 -2.09
CA ALA A 8 13.20 5.90 -0.92
C ALA A 8 11.67 5.76 -0.93
N LEU A 9 11.02 6.08 0.20
CA LEU A 9 9.56 6.11 0.33
C LEU A 9 8.91 7.14 -0.62
N SER A 10 9.59 8.27 -0.85
CA SER A 10 9.11 9.40 -1.66
C SER A 10 9.43 9.29 -3.15
N MET A 11 10.10 8.21 -3.61
CA MET A 11 10.57 8.10 -4.98
C MET A 11 9.43 7.95 -6.00
N GLN A 12 9.50 8.75 -7.06
CA GLN A 12 8.65 8.64 -8.25
C GLN A 12 9.57 8.44 -9.46
N HIS A 13 9.69 7.18 -9.91
CA HIS A 13 10.42 6.80 -11.11
C HIS A 13 9.44 6.28 -12.16
N GLY A 14 9.02 7.18 -13.03
CA GLY A 14 8.03 6.97 -14.07
C GLY A 14 7.67 8.31 -14.70
N GLY A 15 6.41 8.48 -15.08
CA GLY A 15 5.89 9.72 -15.65
C GLY A 15 4.89 9.48 -16.78
N PRO A 16 4.40 10.55 -17.43
CA PRO A 16 3.56 10.43 -18.62
C PRO A 16 4.26 9.65 -19.74
N TYR A 17 3.47 9.04 -20.64
CA TYR A 17 4.00 8.38 -21.83
C TYR A 17 4.91 9.33 -22.64
N PRO A 18 6.10 8.90 -23.12
CA PRO A 18 6.59 7.52 -23.19
C PRO A 18 7.41 7.04 -21.98
N ALA A 19 7.53 7.83 -20.90
CA ALA A 19 8.33 7.45 -19.73
C ALA A 19 7.76 6.23 -18.99
N SER A 20 6.44 6.08 -18.97
CA SER A 20 5.73 4.90 -18.46
C SER A 20 4.48 4.64 -19.30
N THR A 21 4.02 3.38 -19.30
CA THR A 21 2.71 3.00 -19.85
C THR A 21 1.57 3.18 -18.84
N ASP A 22 1.89 3.38 -17.55
CA ASP A 22 0.92 3.76 -16.52
C ASP A 22 1.55 4.80 -15.58
N SER A 23 1.12 6.05 -15.71
CA SER A 23 1.68 7.20 -14.98
C SER A 23 1.18 7.32 -13.54
N ARG A 24 0.23 6.47 -13.12
CA ARG A 24 -0.32 6.48 -11.75
C ARG A 24 0.62 5.83 -10.73
N PHE A 25 1.61 5.07 -11.20
CA PHE A 25 2.52 4.29 -10.35
C PHE A 25 3.98 4.70 -10.53
N THR A 26 4.81 4.25 -9.58
CA THR A 26 6.28 4.31 -9.66
C THR A 26 6.87 2.92 -9.89
N SER A 27 7.99 2.84 -10.58
CA SER A 27 8.75 1.59 -10.78
C SER A 27 9.87 1.38 -9.75
N VAL A 28 10.28 2.44 -9.04
CA VAL A 28 11.30 2.44 -7.96
C VAL A 28 10.72 3.10 -6.71
N GLY A 29 11.10 2.62 -5.52
CA GLY A 29 10.57 3.10 -4.24
C GLY A 29 9.45 2.20 -3.69
N ALA A 30 9.10 2.40 -2.42
CA ALA A 30 8.20 1.49 -1.69
C ALA A 30 6.80 1.39 -2.32
N ASP A 31 6.28 2.51 -2.85
CA ASP A 31 4.97 2.56 -3.50
C ASP A 31 4.89 1.74 -4.80
N GLY A 32 6.03 1.28 -5.34
CA GLY A 32 6.07 0.38 -6.48
C GLY A 32 5.38 -0.97 -6.26
N ILE A 33 5.16 -1.38 -5.00
CA ILE A 33 4.42 -2.60 -4.65
C ILE A 33 2.95 -2.53 -5.10
N LYS A 34 2.35 -1.33 -5.15
CA LYS A 34 0.93 -1.12 -5.50
C LYS A 34 0.59 -1.58 -6.92
N ARG A 35 1.59 -1.76 -7.80
CA ARG A 35 1.43 -2.30 -9.16
C ARG A 35 0.98 -3.76 -9.19
N PHE A 36 1.23 -4.51 -8.11
CA PHE A 36 1.00 -5.95 -8.03
C PHE A 36 -0.09 -6.34 -7.02
N ALA A 37 -0.79 -5.34 -6.46
CA ALA A 37 -1.84 -5.55 -5.47
C ALA A 37 -3.20 -5.13 -6.04
N ARG A 38 -4.27 -5.73 -5.50
CA ARG A 38 -5.67 -5.32 -5.74
C ARG A 38 -6.44 -5.29 -4.43
N PRO A 39 -7.33 -4.31 -4.21
CA PRO A 39 -8.19 -4.32 -3.03
C PRO A 39 -9.24 -5.43 -3.13
N LEU A 40 -9.63 -5.99 -1.98
CA LEU A 40 -10.72 -6.93 -1.81
C LEU A 40 -11.57 -6.48 -0.61
N SER A 41 -12.89 -6.65 -0.71
CA SER A 41 -13.83 -6.31 0.34
C SER A 41 -14.48 -7.58 0.89
N PHE A 42 -14.58 -7.67 2.21
CA PHE A 42 -15.24 -8.76 2.94
C PHE A 42 -16.44 -8.16 3.68
N GLN A 43 -17.63 -8.71 3.46
CA GLN A 43 -18.87 -8.18 4.02
C GLN A 43 -19.59 -9.24 4.85
N SER A 44 -19.88 -8.92 6.12
CA SER A 44 -20.61 -9.79 7.05
C SER A 44 -19.98 -11.17 7.26
N TRP A 45 -18.64 -11.26 7.21
CA TRP A 45 -17.90 -12.47 7.53
C TRP A 45 -17.74 -12.63 9.05
N PRO A 46 -17.81 -13.87 9.58
CA PRO A 46 -17.33 -14.16 10.93
C PRO A 46 -15.84 -13.78 11.07
N ASP A 47 -15.44 -13.25 12.23
CA ASP A 47 -14.08 -12.75 12.47
C ASP A 47 -13.02 -13.86 12.31
N GLU A 48 -13.35 -15.09 12.68
CA GLU A 48 -12.44 -16.23 12.58
C GLU A 48 -12.10 -16.61 11.14
N LEU A 49 -12.94 -16.21 10.17
CA LEU A 49 -12.76 -16.47 8.74
C LEU A 49 -12.10 -15.30 8.00
N LEU A 50 -11.95 -14.13 8.63
CA LEU A 50 -11.24 -13.00 8.05
C LEU A 50 -9.74 -13.28 7.99
N PRO A 51 -9.02 -12.70 7.01
CA PRO A 51 -7.56 -12.66 7.06
C PRO A 51 -7.09 -11.83 8.27
N ASP A 52 -5.91 -12.13 8.81
CA ASP A 52 -5.41 -11.53 10.06
C ASP A 52 -5.31 -10.00 10.00
N GLU A 53 -5.09 -9.45 8.80
CA GLU A 53 -5.06 -8.00 8.53
C GLU A 53 -6.41 -7.32 8.81
N LEU A 54 -7.53 -8.05 8.69
CA LEU A 54 -8.89 -7.51 8.81
C LEU A 54 -9.61 -7.92 10.10
N LYS A 55 -9.04 -8.83 10.91
CA LYS A 55 -9.64 -9.24 12.19
C LYS A 55 -9.78 -8.07 13.16
N GLU A 56 -10.88 -8.03 13.91
CA GLU A 56 -11.24 -6.91 14.80
C GLU A 56 -10.10 -6.59 15.78
N GLY A 57 -9.54 -7.63 16.41
CA GLY A 57 -8.48 -7.52 17.41
C GLY A 57 -7.12 -6.98 16.90
N ASN A 58 -6.96 -6.74 15.60
CA ASN A 58 -5.72 -6.28 14.96
C ASN A 58 -4.48 -7.08 15.44
N PRO A 59 -4.46 -8.40 15.27
CA PRO A 59 -3.38 -9.25 15.80
C PRO A 59 -1.99 -8.87 15.22
N LEU A 60 -1.96 -8.28 14.02
CA LEU A 60 -0.73 -7.83 13.36
C LEU A 60 -0.27 -6.44 13.81
N GLY A 61 -1.09 -5.72 14.59
CA GLY A 61 -0.79 -4.35 15.01
C GLY A 61 -0.53 -3.42 13.83
N ILE A 62 -1.21 -3.59 12.69
CA ILE A 62 -0.99 -2.76 11.49
C ILE A 62 -1.83 -1.48 11.56
N ALA A 63 -1.43 -0.48 10.77
CA ALA A 63 -2.22 0.73 10.61
C ALA A 63 -3.48 0.44 9.77
N ARG A 64 -4.64 0.91 10.24
CA ARG A 64 -5.95 0.72 9.58
C ARG A 64 -6.71 2.02 9.54
N THR A 65 -7.50 2.23 8.49
CA THR A 65 -8.47 3.33 8.45
C THR A 65 -9.85 2.78 8.80
N VAL A 66 -10.46 3.30 9.87
CA VAL A 66 -11.79 2.90 10.35
C VAL A 66 -12.67 4.15 10.32
N ASP A 67 -13.79 4.09 9.58
CA ASP A 67 -14.72 5.21 9.40
C ASP A 67 -14.07 6.55 8.98
N GLY A 68 -12.96 6.47 8.24
CA GLY A 68 -12.21 7.62 7.75
C GLY A 68 -11.08 8.10 8.68
N GLU A 69 -10.95 7.54 9.88
CA GLU A 69 -9.87 7.87 10.83
C GLU A 69 -8.72 6.86 10.75
N LEU A 70 -7.48 7.34 10.82
CA LEU A 70 -6.29 6.47 10.79
C LEU A 70 -5.93 5.99 12.20
N HIS A 71 -6.02 4.69 12.43
CA HIS A 71 -5.57 4.01 13.64
C HIS A 71 -4.19 3.43 13.39
N THR A 72 -3.16 3.96 14.05
CA THR A 72 -1.78 3.46 13.94
C THR A 72 -1.50 2.39 14.99
N ALA A 73 -0.53 1.53 14.68
CA ALA A 73 0.05 0.58 15.63
C ALA A 73 0.49 1.33 16.92
N LYS A 74 0.15 0.80 18.10
CA LYS A 74 0.85 1.23 19.32
C LYS A 74 2.31 0.81 19.18
N LYS A 75 3.22 1.79 19.29
CA LYS A 75 4.67 1.58 19.28
C LYS A 75 5.11 0.76 20.49
#